data_AF-A0AAE0V8B5-F1
#
_entry.id   AF-A0AAE0V8B5-F1
#
_cell.length_a   1.000
_cell.length_b   1.000
_cell.length_c   1.000
_cell.angle_alpha   90.00
_cell.angle_beta   90.00
_cell.angle_gamma   90.00
#
_symmetry.space_group_name_H-M   'P 1'
#
loop_
_entity.id
_entity.type
_entity.pdbx_description
1 polymer ?
#
loop_
_entity_poly.entity_id
_entity_poly.type
_entity_poly.pdbx_seq_one_letter_code
_entity_poly.pdbx_strand_id
1 'polypeptide(L)'
;MRKKVIEVYQSGKGYKAISKALGLPRTTVRAIIYKWQKHGTVENLPRSGRPTKITPRAQRQLIQDVTKDPTTTSKELQASLASVKQDNDPKHTSKSTSDRLKKNKMKTLEWSSQSSDLKPIEMLWHDLKKVVHARKPSNVAELQQFCKDEWAKIPPQRCNRLIASYGKRLKGGPTSY
;
A
#
# COMPACT_ATOMS: atom_id res chain seq x y z
N MET A 1 8.69 13.12 33.73
CA MET A 1 7.20 13.05 33.78
C MET A 1 6.65 11.66 33.44
N ARG A 2 6.85 11.12 32.22
CA ARG A 2 6.25 9.84 31.79
C ARG A 2 6.73 8.61 32.57
N LYS A 3 8.01 8.55 32.97
CA LYS A 3 8.56 7.49 33.84
C LYS A 3 7.86 7.44 35.20
N LYS A 4 7.67 8.59 35.86
CA LYS A 4 6.94 8.71 37.14
C LYS A 4 5.49 8.21 37.05
N VAL A 5 4.81 8.42 35.91
CA VAL A 5 3.44 7.89 35.69
C VAL A 5 3.41 6.36 35.75
N ILE A 6 4.42 5.69 35.17
CA ILE A 6 4.49 4.22 35.13
C ILE A 6 4.93 3.66 36.47
N GLU A 7 5.86 4.29 37.16
CA GLU A 7 6.28 3.91 38.52
C GLU A 7 5.08 3.91 39.49
N VAL A 8 4.27 4.98 39.47
CA VAL A 8 3.06 5.05 40.30
C VAL A 8 1.98 4.05 39.84
N TYR A 9 1.90 3.74 38.54
CA TYR A 9 1.01 2.70 38.03
C TYR A 9 1.44 1.29 38.46
N GLN A 10 2.73 1.00 38.44
CA GLN A 10 3.30 -0.27 38.92
C GLN A 10 3.09 -0.47 40.42
N SER A 11 2.99 0.63 41.20
CA SER A 11 2.58 0.57 42.62
C SER A 11 1.09 0.26 42.84
N GLY A 12 0.34 -0.08 41.78
CA GLY A 12 -1.06 -0.52 41.85
C GLY A 12 -2.10 0.61 41.90
N LYS A 13 -1.69 1.87 41.74
CA LYS A 13 -2.63 3.01 41.80
C LYS A 13 -3.43 3.14 40.50
N GLY A 14 -4.73 3.39 40.64
CA GLY A 14 -5.63 3.61 39.51
C GLY A 14 -5.41 4.97 38.80
N TYR A 15 -5.87 5.07 37.55
CA TYR A 15 -5.66 6.25 36.69
C TYR A 15 -6.11 7.59 37.30
N LYS A 16 -7.19 7.60 38.10
CA LYS A 16 -7.70 8.80 38.78
C LYS A 16 -6.74 9.29 39.88
N ALA A 17 -6.16 8.37 40.64
CA ALA A 17 -5.21 8.68 41.70
C ALA A 17 -3.89 9.23 41.12
N ILE A 18 -3.39 8.62 40.04
CA ILE A 18 -2.20 9.08 39.32
C ILE A 18 -2.41 10.48 38.74
N SER A 19 -3.57 10.71 38.12
CA SER A 19 -3.95 12.01 37.55
C SER A 19 -3.95 13.12 38.61
N LYS A 20 -4.57 12.88 39.77
CA LYS A 20 -4.62 13.85 40.87
C LYS A 20 -3.23 14.09 41.50
N ALA A 21 -2.43 13.03 41.67
CA ALA A 21 -1.10 13.12 42.27
C ALA A 21 -0.07 13.87 41.40
N LEU A 22 -0.22 13.78 40.07
CA LEU A 22 0.74 14.37 39.12
C LEU A 22 0.19 15.61 38.40
N GLY A 23 -1.02 16.06 38.72
CA GLY A 23 -1.68 17.19 38.06
C GLY A 23 -1.89 16.98 36.55
N LEU A 24 -1.95 15.74 36.09
CA LEU A 24 -2.10 15.41 34.67
C LEU A 24 -3.55 15.09 34.32
N PRO A 25 -4.03 15.45 33.12
CA PRO A 25 -5.30 14.96 32.62
C PRO A 25 -5.34 13.42 32.62
N ARG A 26 -6.49 12.84 33.01
CA ARG A 26 -6.69 11.37 33.02
C ARG A 26 -6.43 10.73 31.65
N THR A 27 -6.71 11.46 30.57
CA THR A 27 -6.45 11.04 29.18
C THR A 27 -4.96 10.89 28.90
N THR A 28 -4.13 11.80 29.40
CA THR A 28 -2.67 11.74 29.29
C THR A 28 -2.10 10.56 30.08
N VAL A 29 -2.59 10.34 31.30
CA VAL A 29 -2.23 9.16 32.11
C VAL A 29 -2.57 7.87 31.36
N ARG A 30 -3.79 7.77 30.83
CA ARG A 30 -4.25 6.62 30.04
C ARG A 30 -3.40 6.40 28.79
N ALA A 31 -3.07 7.46 28.05
CA ALA A 31 -2.27 7.37 26.83
C ALA A 31 -0.84 6.89 27.10
N ILE A 32 -0.21 7.37 28.18
CA ILE A 32 1.13 6.95 28.59
C ILE A 32 1.14 5.46 28.97
N ILE A 33 0.17 5.02 29.78
CA ILE A 33 0.08 3.63 30.23
C ILE A 33 -0.25 2.69 29.07
N TYR A 34 -1.19 3.06 28.20
CA TYR A 34 -1.51 2.28 27.00
C TYR A 34 -0.28 2.11 26.08
N LYS A 35 0.47 3.19 25.83
CA LYS A 35 1.70 3.11 25.03
C LYS A 35 2.74 2.19 25.68
N TRP A 36 2.93 2.30 26.99
CA TRP A 36 3.88 1.47 27.72
C TRP A 36 3.48 -0.01 27.72
N GLN A 37 2.20 -0.33 27.95
CA GLN A 37 1.67 -1.70 27.85
C GLN A 37 1.84 -2.27 26.44
N LYS A 38 1.67 -1.45 25.39
CA LYS A 38 1.76 -1.89 23.99
C LYS A 38 3.18 -2.03 23.46
N HIS A 39 4.09 -1.14 23.85
CA HIS A 39 5.42 -1.02 23.25
C HIS A 39 6.58 -1.19 24.25
N GLY A 40 6.29 -1.40 25.53
CA GLY A 40 7.29 -1.56 26.59
C GLY A 40 8.14 -0.33 26.86
N THR A 41 7.84 0.82 26.25
CA THR A 41 8.71 2.01 26.30
C THR A 41 7.96 3.31 26.57
N VAL A 42 8.64 4.19 27.31
CA VAL A 42 8.27 5.59 27.55
C VAL A 42 8.89 6.55 26.55
N GLU A 43 9.97 6.13 25.91
CA GLU A 43 10.74 6.96 25.00
C GLU A 43 9.95 7.23 23.72
N ASN A 44 10.25 8.34 23.05
CA ASN A 44 9.57 8.66 21.80
C ASN A 44 9.85 7.58 20.77
N LEU A 45 8.80 7.02 20.17
CA LEU A 45 8.95 6.08 19.06
C LEU A 45 9.54 6.85 17.86
N PRO A 46 10.40 6.21 17.06
CA PRO A 46 10.85 6.81 15.81
C PRO A 46 9.62 7.21 14.99
N ARG A 47 9.65 8.44 14.47
CA ARG A 47 8.55 8.92 13.63
C ARG A 47 8.52 8.05 12.37
N SER A 48 7.32 7.58 12.00
CA SER A 48 7.09 7.05 10.66
C SER A 48 7.22 8.22 9.68
N GLY A 49 8.45 8.44 9.20
CA GLY A 49 8.73 9.45 8.18
C GLY A 49 8.10 9.08 6.84
N ARG A 50 8.30 9.93 5.83
CA ARG A 50 7.86 9.65 4.47
C ARG A 50 8.45 8.31 3.99
N PRO A 51 7.64 7.37 3.48
CA PRO A 51 8.16 6.12 2.94
C PRO A 51 9.27 6.37 1.90
N THR A 52 10.33 5.56 1.94
CA THR A 52 11.43 5.66 0.99
C THR A 52 10.92 5.41 -0.44
N LYS A 53 11.41 6.18 -1.42
CA LYS A 53 10.97 6.08 -2.84
C LYS A 53 11.21 4.69 -3.45
N ILE A 54 12.15 3.94 -2.87
CA ILE A 54 12.51 2.58 -3.27
C ILE A 54 12.30 1.69 -2.03
N THR A 55 11.66 0.54 -2.23
CA THR A 55 11.46 -0.42 -1.14
C THR A 55 12.80 -1.09 -0.78
N PRO A 56 13.02 -1.50 0.48
CA PRO A 56 14.27 -2.17 0.88
C PRO A 56 14.60 -3.40 0.03
N ARG A 57 13.57 -4.09 -0.45
CA ARG A 57 13.68 -5.25 -1.33
C ARG A 57 14.10 -4.87 -2.76
N ALA A 58 13.53 -3.80 -3.31
CA ALA A 58 13.94 -3.26 -4.61
C ALA A 58 15.40 -2.77 -4.58
N GLN A 59 15.82 -2.13 -3.48
CA GLN A 59 17.20 -1.71 -3.30
C GLN A 59 18.17 -2.91 -3.25
N ARG A 60 17.85 -3.96 -2.49
CA ARG A 60 18.66 -5.19 -2.44
C ARG A 60 18.76 -5.87 -3.80
N GLN A 61 17.67 -5.88 -4.58
CA GLN A 61 17.65 -6.43 -5.93
C GLN A 61 18.54 -5.62 -6.89
N LEU A 62 18.47 -4.29 -6.85
CA LEU A 62 19.34 -3.42 -7.66
C LEU A 62 20.81 -3.68 -7.35
N ILE A 63 21.16 -3.79 -6.07
CA ILE A 63 22.53 -4.13 -5.66
C ILE A 63 22.91 -5.51 -6.22
N GLN A 64 22.07 -6.53 -6.12
CA GLN A 64 22.38 -7.85 -6.67
C GLN A 64 22.55 -7.84 -8.20
N ASP A 65 21.67 -7.15 -8.93
CA ASP A 65 21.70 -7.11 -10.39
C ASP A 65 22.97 -6.39 -10.88
N VAL A 66 23.32 -5.24 -10.29
CA VAL A 66 24.56 -4.49 -10.58
C VAL A 66 25.82 -5.25 -10.15
N THR A 67 25.76 -6.00 -9.04
CA THR A 67 26.93 -6.79 -8.58
C THR A 67 27.16 -8.03 -9.46
N LYS A 68 26.09 -8.63 -10.03
CA LYS A 68 26.21 -9.78 -10.93
C LYS A 68 26.73 -9.40 -12.31
N ASP A 69 26.26 -8.28 -12.83
CA ASP A 69 26.72 -7.73 -14.10
C ASP A 69 26.84 -6.21 -13.97
N PRO A 70 28.07 -5.68 -13.78
CA PRO A 70 28.28 -4.25 -13.63
C PRO A 70 28.04 -3.47 -14.93
N THR A 71 27.85 -4.15 -16.07
CA THR A 71 27.50 -3.52 -17.36
C THR A 71 26.00 -3.39 -17.58
N THR A 72 25.17 -3.88 -16.65
CA THR A 72 23.71 -3.80 -16.75
C THR A 72 23.25 -2.35 -16.92
N THR A 73 22.49 -2.09 -17.97
CA THR A 73 22.03 -0.74 -18.28
C THR A 73 20.87 -0.31 -17.38
N SER A 74 20.68 1.01 -17.22
CA SER A 74 19.57 1.56 -16.44
C SER A 74 18.19 1.07 -16.94
N LYS A 75 18.03 0.83 -18.26
CA LYS A 75 16.79 0.28 -18.84
C LYS A 75 16.56 -1.17 -18.42
N GLU A 76 17.60 -1.99 -18.41
CA GLU A 76 17.53 -3.39 -18.00
C GLU A 76 17.27 -3.52 -16.50
N LEU A 77 17.90 -2.68 -15.67
CA LEU A 77 17.58 -2.57 -14.24
C LEU A 77 16.12 -2.14 -14.04
N GLN A 78 15.61 -1.21 -14.84
CA GLN A 78 14.23 -0.77 -14.76
C GLN A 78 13.23 -1.86 -15.19
N ALA A 79 13.59 -2.67 -16.20
CA ALA A 79 12.82 -3.84 -16.62
C ALA A 79 12.89 -4.98 -15.59
N SER A 80 14.05 -5.21 -14.97
CA SER A 80 14.20 -6.17 -13.88
C SER A 80 13.42 -5.75 -12.64
N LEU A 81 13.21 -4.45 -12.44
CA LEU A 81 12.36 -3.87 -11.41
C LEU A 81 10.86 -3.84 -11.78
N ALA A 82 10.53 -4.07 -13.06
CA ALA A 82 9.16 -4.08 -13.54
C ALA A 82 8.43 -5.23 -12.85
N SER A 83 7.56 -4.85 -11.93
CA SER A 83 6.90 -5.74 -11.01
C SER A 83 5.43 -5.87 -11.38
N VAL A 84 4.94 -7.09 -11.31
CA VAL A 84 3.51 -7.39 -11.41
C VAL A 84 2.81 -6.74 -10.23
N LYS A 85 1.87 -5.85 -10.53
CA LYS A 85 1.05 -5.17 -9.54
C LYS A 85 -0.26 -5.93 -9.39
N GLN A 86 -0.38 -6.70 -8.31
CA GLN A 86 -1.59 -7.38 -7.88
C GLN A 86 -1.96 -6.90 -6.47
N ASP A 87 -3.21 -7.04 -6.07
CA ASP A 87 -3.62 -6.70 -4.71
C ASP A 87 -3.35 -7.82 -3.71
N ASN A 88 -3.36 -7.44 -2.44
CA ASN A 88 -3.11 -8.34 -1.33
C ASN A 88 -4.37 -9.15 -0.94
N ASP A 89 -5.27 -9.46 -1.89
CA ASP A 89 -6.36 -10.38 -1.59
C ASP A 89 -5.74 -11.74 -1.16
N PRO A 90 -6.23 -12.38 -0.08
CA PRO A 90 -5.72 -13.65 0.40
C PRO A 90 -5.52 -14.71 -0.70
N LYS A 91 -6.37 -14.72 -1.73
CA LYS A 91 -6.28 -15.65 -2.89
C LYS A 91 -5.06 -15.37 -3.77
N HIS A 92 -4.65 -14.11 -3.89
CA HIS A 92 -3.45 -13.69 -4.62
C HIS A 92 -2.17 -13.86 -3.81
N THR A 93 -2.27 -13.97 -2.48
CA THR A 93 -1.15 -14.30 -1.58
C THR A 93 -1.03 -15.78 -1.22
N SER A 94 -1.88 -16.65 -1.80
CA SER A 94 -1.84 -18.09 -1.50
C SER A 94 -0.49 -18.73 -1.86
N LYS A 95 -0.15 -19.84 -1.21
CA LYS A 95 1.12 -20.55 -1.45
C LYS A 95 1.25 -21.02 -2.91
N SER A 96 0.18 -21.58 -3.47
CA SER A 96 0.12 -21.99 -4.88
C SER A 96 0.33 -20.81 -5.85
N THR A 97 -0.35 -19.68 -5.61
CA THR A 97 -0.20 -18.47 -6.43
C THR A 97 1.23 -17.90 -6.34
N SER A 98 1.78 -17.85 -5.13
CA SER A 98 3.15 -17.39 -4.86
C SER A 98 4.21 -18.27 -5.54
N ASP A 99 4.03 -19.58 -5.52
CA ASP A 99 4.97 -20.51 -6.12
C ASP A 99 4.89 -20.48 -7.65
N ARG A 100 3.70 -20.29 -8.23
CA ARG A 100 3.53 -20.05 -9.67
C ARG A 100 4.17 -18.73 -10.12
N LEU A 101 4.04 -17.67 -9.34
CA LEU A 101 4.70 -16.37 -9.59
C LEU A 101 6.22 -16.50 -9.59
N LYS A 102 6.78 -17.22 -8.60
CA LYS A 102 8.22 -17.51 -8.52
C LYS A 102 8.69 -18.35 -9.71
N LYS A 103 7.94 -19.39 -10.09
CA LYS A 103 8.26 -20.26 -11.24
C LYS A 103 8.35 -19.47 -12.54
N ASN A 104 7.48 -18.49 -12.72
CA ASN A 104 7.45 -17.61 -13.89
C ASN A 104 8.44 -16.43 -13.79
N LYS A 105 9.30 -16.39 -12.76
CA LYS A 105 10.27 -15.31 -12.49
C LYS A 105 9.62 -13.91 -12.41
N MET A 106 8.33 -13.85 -12.08
CA MET A 106 7.59 -12.59 -11.97
C MET A 106 7.79 -12.00 -10.57
N LYS A 107 8.27 -10.76 -10.50
CA LYS A 107 8.41 -10.02 -9.24
C LYS A 107 7.09 -9.34 -8.91
N THR A 108 6.45 -9.69 -7.80
CA THR A 108 5.23 -9.00 -7.33
C THR A 108 5.59 -7.74 -6.53
N LEU A 109 4.94 -6.61 -6.82
CA LEU A 109 5.07 -5.40 -6.01
C LEU A 109 4.16 -5.48 -4.78
N GLU A 110 4.71 -5.23 -3.60
CA GLU A 110 3.92 -5.18 -2.37
C GLU A 110 3.14 -3.86 -2.29
N TRP A 111 1.82 -3.95 -2.10
CA TRP A 111 0.93 -2.81 -1.92
C TRP A 111 0.55 -2.62 -0.45
N SER A 112 0.17 -1.42 -0.03
CA SER A 112 -0.53 -1.22 1.24
C SER A 112 -1.99 -1.63 1.06
N SER A 113 -2.55 -2.43 1.97
CA SER A 113 -3.89 -3.04 1.87
C SER A 113 -5.09 -2.06 1.80
N GLN A 114 -4.86 -0.75 1.71
CA GLN A 114 -5.89 0.30 1.65
C GLN A 114 -5.73 1.25 0.44
N SER A 115 -5.04 0.82 -0.62
CA SER A 115 -4.77 1.67 -1.80
C SER A 115 -5.65 1.33 -3.02
N SER A 116 -6.95 1.09 -2.80
CA SER A 116 -7.95 0.87 -3.86
C SER A 116 -8.01 2.04 -4.85
N ASP A 117 -8.01 3.27 -4.33
CA ASP A 117 -8.29 4.50 -5.09
C ASP A 117 -7.15 4.91 -6.03
N LEU A 118 -6.05 4.17 -5.97
CA LEU A 118 -4.83 4.45 -6.69
C LEU A 118 -4.60 3.47 -7.84
N LYS A 119 -5.31 2.36 -7.96
CA LYS A 119 -5.00 1.37 -9.00
C LYS A 119 -5.41 1.88 -10.40
N PRO A 120 -4.48 1.97 -11.37
CA PRO A 120 -4.80 2.41 -12.74
C PRO A 120 -5.87 1.55 -13.44
N ILE A 121 -6.03 0.30 -13.02
CA ILE A 121 -7.03 -0.62 -13.57
C ILE A 121 -8.46 -0.29 -13.10
N GLU A 122 -8.65 0.24 -11.89
CA GLU A 122 -9.97 0.65 -11.38
C GLU A 122 -10.55 1.80 -12.20
N MET A 123 -9.69 2.70 -12.66
CA MET A 123 -10.10 3.74 -13.59
C MET A 123 -10.53 3.20 -14.95
N LEU A 124 -9.81 2.18 -15.45
CA LEU A 124 -10.17 1.52 -16.70
C LEU A 124 -11.51 0.79 -16.55
N TRP A 125 -11.75 0.16 -15.39
CA TRP A 125 -13.03 -0.45 -15.05
C TRP A 125 -14.15 0.58 -14.96
N HIS A 126 -13.91 1.75 -14.38
CA HIS A 126 -14.91 2.83 -14.34
C HIS A 126 -15.29 3.27 -15.76
N ASP A 127 -14.30 3.53 -16.61
CA ASP A 127 -14.53 3.90 -18.02
C ASP A 127 -15.35 2.81 -18.74
N LEU A 128 -14.96 1.54 -18.56
CA LEU A 128 -15.67 0.39 -19.16
C LEU A 128 -17.10 0.26 -18.66
N LYS A 129 -17.32 0.34 -17.33
CA LYS A 129 -18.66 0.26 -16.73
C LYS A 129 -19.56 1.36 -17.27
N LYS A 130 -19.05 2.59 -17.44
CA LYS A 130 -19.81 3.71 -17.99
C LYS A 130 -20.30 3.43 -19.41
N VAL A 131 -19.43 2.93 -20.30
CA VAL A 131 -19.81 2.66 -21.70
C VAL A 131 -20.70 1.42 -21.83
N VAL A 132 -20.45 0.37 -21.05
CA VAL A 132 -21.28 -0.84 -21.04
C VAL A 132 -22.67 -0.54 -20.47
N HIS A 133 -22.76 0.28 -19.42
CA HIS A 133 -24.05 0.67 -18.84
C HIS A 133 -24.89 1.51 -19.80
N ALA A 134 -24.26 2.39 -20.59
CA ALA A 134 -24.95 3.16 -21.63
C ALA A 134 -25.60 2.28 -22.70
N ARG A 135 -25.07 1.08 -22.95
CA ARG A 135 -25.62 0.09 -23.90
C ARG A 135 -26.80 -0.72 -23.34
N LYS A 136 -27.10 -0.61 -22.04
CA LYS A 136 -28.21 -1.29 -21.36
C LYS A 136 -28.34 -2.79 -21.73
N PRO A 137 -27.33 -3.62 -21.46
CA PRO A 137 -27.41 -5.06 -21.72
C PRO A 137 -28.58 -5.69 -20.94
N SER A 138 -29.35 -6.54 -21.61
CA SER A 138 -30.56 -7.15 -21.02
C SER A 138 -30.31 -8.58 -20.53
N ASN A 139 -29.21 -9.21 -20.93
CA ASN A 139 -28.80 -10.53 -20.47
C ASN A 139 -27.27 -10.64 -20.28
N VAL A 140 -26.83 -11.72 -19.64
CA VAL A 140 -25.41 -11.94 -19.31
C VAL A 140 -24.56 -12.12 -20.56
N ALA A 141 -25.10 -12.73 -21.63
CA ALA A 141 -24.37 -12.93 -22.88
C ALA A 141 -24.07 -11.61 -23.59
N GLU A 142 -25.08 -10.72 -23.69
CA GLU A 142 -24.94 -9.35 -24.19
C GLU A 142 -23.96 -8.55 -23.35
N LEU A 143 -24.07 -8.63 -22.02
CA LEU A 143 -23.15 -7.96 -21.11
C LEU A 143 -21.71 -8.40 -21.38
N GLN A 144 -21.48 -9.72 -21.53
CA GLN A 144 -20.15 -10.26 -21.80
C GLN A 144 -19.63 -9.80 -23.16
N GLN A 145 -20.47 -9.80 -24.20
CA GLN A 145 -20.08 -9.36 -25.53
C GLN A 145 -19.74 -7.87 -25.53
N PHE A 146 -20.57 -7.03 -24.91
CA PHE A 146 -20.32 -5.59 -24.81
C PHE A 146 -19.06 -5.26 -24.02
N CYS A 147 -18.78 -6.01 -22.95
CA CYS A 147 -17.51 -5.89 -22.23
C CYS A 147 -16.32 -6.15 -23.17
N LYS A 148 -16.35 -7.21 -23.98
CA LYS A 148 -15.27 -7.54 -24.92
C LYS A 148 -15.12 -6.48 -26.00
N ASP A 149 -16.22 -6.06 -26.62
CA ASP A 149 -16.23 -5.08 -27.71
C ASP A 149 -15.72 -3.72 -27.25
N GLU A 150 -16.18 -3.25 -26.09
CA GLU A 150 -15.76 -1.95 -25.55
C GLU A 150 -14.34 -2.01 -24.99
N TRP A 151 -13.91 -3.13 -24.43
CA TRP A 151 -12.53 -3.33 -24.03
C TRP A 151 -11.57 -3.26 -25.21
N ALA A 152 -11.92 -3.88 -26.34
CA ALA A 152 -11.09 -3.87 -27.55
C ALA A 152 -10.92 -2.45 -28.15
N LYS A 153 -11.85 -1.54 -27.86
CA LYS A 153 -11.78 -0.14 -28.31
C LYS A 153 -10.90 0.74 -27.43
N ILE A 154 -10.46 0.27 -26.27
CA ILE A 154 -9.63 1.08 -25.37
C ILE A 154 -8.25 1.28 -26.02
N PRO A 155 -7.88 2.52 -26.40
CA PRO A 155 -6.64 2.75 -27.11
C PRO A 155 -5.44 2.57 -26.16
N PRO A 156 -4.31 1.98 -26.60
CA PRO A 156 -3.10 1.85 -25.78
C PRO A 156 -2.62 3.17 -25.16
N GLN A 157 -2.88 4.29 -25.83
CA GLN A 157 -2.59 5.64 -25.38
C GLN A 157 -3.37 6.03 -24.11
N ARG A 158 -4.57 5.47 -23.88
CA ARG A 158 -5.33 5.66 -22.63
C ARG A 158 -4.60 4.97 -21.48
N CYS A 159 -4.16 3.72 -21.67
CA CYS A 159 -3.39 2.97 -20.69
C CYS A 159 -2.09 3.70 -20.32
N ASN A 160 -1.35 4.19 -21.32
CA ASN A 160 -0.10 4.93 -21.10
C ASN A 160 -0.34 6.23 -20.31
N ARG A 161 -1.40 6.99 -20.62
CA ARG A 161 -1.77 8.19 -19.86
C ARG A 161 -2.13 7.89 -18.41
N LEU A 162 -2.84 6.79 -18.16
CA LEU A 162 -3.19 6.37 -16.81
C LEU A 162 -1.95 6.00 -16.00
N ILE A 163 -1.04 5.21 -16.57
CA ILE A 163 0.24 4.85 -15.95
C ILE A 163 1.10 6.09 -15.68
N ALA A 164 1.18 7.03 -16.61
CA ALA A 164 1.92 8.28 -16.42
C ALA A 164 1.31 9.17 -15.33
N SER A 165 -0.02 9.25 -15.26
CA SER A 165 -0.73 10.02 -14.23
C SER A 165 -0.57 9.39 -12.84
N TYR A 166 -0.46 8.06 -12.77
CA TYR A 166 -0.30 7.32 -11.52
C TYR A 166 0.97 7.72 -10.75
N GLY A 167 2.08 7.92 -11.47
CA GLY A 167 3.34 8.40 -10.88
C GLY A 167 3.23 9.81 -10.27
N LYS A 168 2.29 10.64 -10.72
CA LYS A 168 1.98 11.95 -10.14
C LYS A 168 1.10 11.84 -8.89
N ARG A 169 0.11 10.92 -8.90
CA ARG A 169 -0.82 10.67 -7.76
C ARG A 169 -0.09 10.12 -6.53
N LEU A 170 0.88 9.23 -6.74
CA LEU A 170 1.74 8.72 -5.67
C LEU A 170 2.58 9.82 -4.97
N LYS A 171 2.78 10.98 -5.60
CA LYS A 171 3.56 12.09 -5.03
C LYS A 171 2.72 13.03 -4.15
N GLY A 172 1.41 12.82 -4.04
CA GLY A 172 0.52 13.57 -3.14
C GLY A 172 -0.02 14.90 -3.69
N GLY A 173 -0.16 15.04 -5.02
CA GLY A 173 -0.92 16.15 -5.59
C GLY A 173 -2.42 16.02 -5.25
N PRO A 174 -3.18 17.13 -5.15
CA PRO A 174 -4.59 17.09 -4.79
C PRO A 174 -5.35 16.19 -5.75
N THR A 175 -6.01 15.18 -5.19
CA THR A 175 -6.86 14.25 -5.92
C THR A 175 -8.28 14.81 -5.94
N SER A 176 -8.66 15.45 -7.03
CA SER A 176 -10.07 15.75 -7.32
C SER A 176 -10.66 14.61 -8.15
N TYR A 177 -11.40 13.73 -7.48
CA TYR A 177 -12.50 12.95 -8.06
C TYR A 177 -13.75 13.29 -7.26
#